data_AF-A0A813KCT6-F1
#
_entry.id   AF-A0A813KCT6-F1
#
_cell.length_a   1.000
_cell.length_b   1.000
_cell.length_c   1.000
_cell.angle_alpha   90.00
_cell.angle_beta   90.00
_cell.angle_gamma   90.00
#
_symmetry.space_group_name_H-M   'P 1'
#
loop_
_entity.id
_entity.type
_entity.pdbx_description
1 polymer ?
#
loop_
_entity_poly.entity_id
_entity_poly.type
_entity_poly.pdbx_seq_one_letter_code
_entity_poly.pdbx_strand_id
1 'polypeptide(L)'
;HSWSLIRSCADGGALRRCWPGPRRTAGDLAGEESLLRQCVKRSESVGRRQSSGDAEVARLARFYLALQGCQTNRFEEADELLAQLGLSARLADEIWAQSCSQPKPAEFFADVLDNGLSAGLLERAREALKPESSYWEDHRYHDENLAFYSHAHLMGQEEHIIDEVIEALRPMLAEVAPHIASSVTTAEWWVHQRGRDQWHGHPLHFDTNEQLLRDSRGSCVQHPAVSTVVYLCDDSPRFGPTLVTDQR
;
A
#
# COMPACT_ATOMS: atom_id res chain seq x y z
N HIS A 1 -37.22 -5.69 1.56
CA HIS A 1 -37.31 -6.20 0.17
C HIS A 1 -36.07 -7.04 -0.07
N SER A 2 -36.28 -8.35 -0.09
CA SER A 2 -35.28 -9.42 -0.13
C SER A 2 -34.62 -9.52 -1.49
N TRP A 3 -33.30 -9.75 -1.52
CA TRP A 3 -32.64 -10.44 -2.63
C TRP A 3 -31.56 -11.38 -2.06
N SER A 4 -31.91 -12.67 -2.04
CA SER A 4 -30.97 -13.77 -1.94
C SER A 4 -30.52 -14.18 -3.33
N LEU A 5 -29.25 -14.52 -3.49
CA LEU A 5 -28.74 -15.29 -4.63
C LEU A 5 -27.68 -16.26 -4.11
N ILE A 6 -28.14 -17.50 -3.89
CA ILE A 6 -27.30 -18.68 -3.78
C ILE A 6 -26.98 -19.15 -5.20
N ARG A 7 -25.70 -19.42 -5.49
CA ARG A 7 -25.17 -20.50 -6.37
C ARG A 7 -23.66 -20.61 -6.06
N SER A 8 -23.26 -21.62 -5.30
CA SER A 8 -22.74 -22.93 -5.76
C SER A 8 -21.25 -22.88 -6.09
N CYS A 9 -20.44 -23.43 -5.19
CA CYS A 9 -19.09 -23.90 -5.48
C CYS A 9 -19.17 -25.20 -6.30
N ALA A 10 -18.37 -25.32 -7.37
CA ALA A 10 -17.61 -26.53 -7.73
C ALA A 10 -16.78 -26.32 -9.00
N ASP A 11 -15.58 -26.88 -8.95
CA ASP A 11 -14.70 -27.35 -10.04
C ASP A 11 -13.85 -26.35 -10.85
N GLY A 12 -12.57 -26.27 -10.42
CA GLY A 12 -11.40 -26.70 -11.20
C GLY A 12 -11.25 -26.20 -12.64
N GLY A 13 -10.33 -25.26 -12.86
CA GLY A 13 -9.75 -25.02 -14.17
C GLY A 13 -9.32 -23.58 -14.41
N ALA A 14 -8.00 -23.35 -14.38
CA ALA A 14 -7.28 -22.21 -14.96
C ALA A 14 -7.88 -20.81 -14.71
N LEU A 15 -7.31 -20.11 -13.72
CA LEU A 15 -7.43 -18.65 -13.56
C LEU A 15 -6.89 -17.91 -14.80
N ARG A 16 -7.71 -17.78 -15.84
CA ARG A 16 -7.54 -16.73 -16.86
C ARG A 16 -8.12 -15.44 -16.27
N ARG A 17 -7.29 -14.62 -15.62
CA ARG A 17 -7.65 -13.24 -15.29
C ARG A 17 -7.05 -12.30 -16.34
N CYS A 18 -7.78 -12.08 -17.42
CA CYS A 18 -7.66 -10.85 -18.20
C CYS A 18 -8.61 -9.83 -17.55
N TRP A 19 -8.11 -8.71 -17.02
CA TRP A 19 -8.95 -7.67 -16.44
C TRP A 19 -8.70 -6.30 -17.08
N PRO A 20 -9.62 -5.81 -17.95
CA PRO A 20 -9.56 -4.45 -18.51
C PRO A 20 -10.68 -3.53 -17.96
N GLY A 21 -11.23 -3.81 -16.78
CA GLY A 21 -12.34 -3.01 -16.22
C GLY A 21 -11.88 -1.77 -15.45
N PRO A 22 -12.57 -0.62 -15.56
CA PRO A 22 -12.22 0.60 -14.81
C PRO A 22 -12.24 0.35 -13.31
N ARG A 23 -11.19 0.81 -12.61
CA ARG A 23 -11.10 0.77 -11.14
C ARG A 23 -12.13 1.78 -10.59
N ARG A 24 -13.34 1.31 -10.25
CA ARG A 24 -14.48 2.17 -9.90
C ARG A 24 -14.30 2.87 -8.55
N THR A 25 -13.87 4.12 -8.55
CA THR A 25 -13.95 5.01 -7.39
C THR A 25 -15.42 5.34 -7.04
N ALA A 26 -15.73 5.47 -5.75
CA ALA A 26 -17.00 5.98 -5.26
C ALA A 26 -16.78 7.41 -4.76
N GLY A 27 -17.56 8.39 -5.23
CA GLY A 27 -17.39 9.83 -4.95
C GLY A 27 -17.85 10.71 -6.12
N ASP A 28 -17.99 12.03 -5.91
CA ASP A 28 -18.24 13.00 -6.99
C ASP A 28 -16.93 13.33 -7.72
N LEU A 29 -16.46 12.35 -8.48
CA LEU A 29 -15.22 12.47 -9.27
C LEU A 29 -15.27 13.63 -10.27
N ALA A 30 -16.46 14.00 -10.73
CA ALA A 30 -16.65 15.11 -11.65
C ALA A 30 -16.47 16.45 -10.93
N GLY A 31 -16.99 16.58 -9.72
CA GLY A 31 -16.77 17.71 -8.84
C GLY A 31 -15.30 17.88 -8.46
N GLU A 32 -14.64 16.80 -8.03
CA GLU A 32 -13.21 16.78 -7.71
C GLU A 32 -12.36 17.15 -8.92
N GLU A 33 -12.59 16.53 -10.07
CA GLU A 33 -11.87 16.83 -11.31
C GLU A 33 -12.06 18.31 -11.71
N SER A 34 -13.29 18.83 -11.62
CA SER A 34 -13.58 20.23 -11.90
C SER A 34 -12.79 21.17 -10.99
N LEU A 35 -12.72 20.89 -9.68
CA LEU A 35 -11.97 21.67 -8.72
C LEU A 35 -10.47 21.65 -9.03
N LEU A 36 -9.90 20.47 -9.27
CA LEU A 36 -8.48 20.32 -9.58
C LEU A 36 -8.11 21.05 -10.89
N ARG A 37 -8.95 20.96 -11.92
CA ARG A 37 -8.77 21.70 -13.18
C ARG A 37 -8.84 23.21 -12.98
N GLN A 38 -9.70 23.69 -12.08
CA GLN A 38 -9.76 25.11 -11.73
C GLN A 38 -8.48 25.57 -11.04
N CYS A 39 -7.90 24.76 -10.13
CA CYS A 39 -6.61 25.05 -9.50
C CYS A 39 -5.48 25.20 -10.53
N VAL A 40 -5.40 24.28 -11.51
CA VAL A 40 -4.41 24.34 -12.59
C VAL A 40 -4.59 25.58 -13.47
N LYS A 41 -5.82 25.85 -13.93
CA LYS A 41 -6.12 27.04 -14.76
C LYS A 41 -5.84 28.35 -14.04
N ARG A 42 -6.20 28.45 -12.76
CA ARG A 42 -5.94 29.64 -11.95
C ARG A 42 -4.45 29.91 -11.86
N SER A 43 -3.65 28.88 -11.59
CA SER A 43 -2.19 28.95 -11.60
C SER A 43 -1.67 29.51 -12.94
N GLU A 44 -2.08 28.94 -14.06
CA GLU A 44 -1.64 29.37 -15.41
C GLU A 44 -2.02 30.83 -15.73
N SER A 45 -3.19 31.27 -15.28
CA SER A 45 -3.68 32.64 -15.50
C SER A 45 -2.94 33.71 -14.68
N VAL A 46 -2.35 33.35 -13.54
CA VAL A 46 -1.70 34.30 -12.61
C VAL A 46 -0.24 34.60 -13.01
N GLY A 47 0.35 33.80 -13.91
CA GLY A 47 1.68 34.04 -14.47
C GLY A 47 2.77 34.26 -13.41
N ARG A 48 3.69 35.22 -13.63
CA ARG A 48 4.85 35.53 -12.75
C ARG A 48 4.50 36.05 -11.34
N ARG A 49 3.22 36.28 -11.00
CA ARG A 49 2.79 36.76 -9.68
C ARG A 49 2.30 35.64 -8.74
N GLN A 50 2.60 34.38 -9.06
CA GLN A 50 2.26 33.26 -8.19
C GLN A 50 2.99 33.35 -6.85
N SER A 51 2.24 33.16 -5.77
CA SER A 51 2.83 32.84 -4.48
C SER A 51 3.40 31.41 -4.50
N SER A 52 4.32 31.10 -3.58
CA SER A 52 4.82 29.73 -3.40
C SER A 52 3.69 28.74 -3.11
N GLY A 53 2.65 29.18 -2.39
CA GLY A 53 1.49 28.35 -2.09
C GLY A 53 0.64 28.04 -3.34
N ASP A 54 0.46 29.01 -4.24
CA ASP A 54 -0.27 28.78 -5.50
C ASP A 54 0.44 27.77 -6.41
N ALA A 55 1.78 27.83 -6.44
CA ALA A 55 2.59 26.89 -7.20
C ALA A 55 2.49 25.46 -6.65
N GLU A 56 2.52 25.30 -5.31
CA GLU A 56 2.36 24.01 -4.65
C GLU A 56 0.96 23.42 -4.86
N VAL A 57 -0.08 24.23 -4.71
CA VAL A 57 -1.48 23.82 -4.99
C VAL A 57 -1.62 23.34 -6.44
N ALA A 58 -1.04 24.06 -7.40
CA ALA A 58 -1.09 23.66 -8.80
C ALA A 58 -0.30 22.38 -9.09
N ARG A 59 0.84 22.18 -8.41
CA ARG A 59 1.64 20.96 -8.49
C ARG A 59 0.85 19.75 -7.99
N LEU A 60 0.21 19.87 -6.82
CA LEU A 60 -0.65 18.84 -6.25
C LEU A 60 -1.87 18.58 -7.14
N ALA A 61 -2.50 19.62 -7.67
CA ALA A 61 -3.66 19.47 -8.55
C ALA A 61 -3.33 18.70 -9.83
N ARG A 62 -2.19 18.98 -10.48
CA ARG A 62 -1.71 18.20 -11.63
C ARG A 62 -1.45 16.74 -11.26
N PHE A 63 -0.83 16.50 -10.11
CA PHE A 63 -0.54 15.14 -9.64
C PHE A 63 -1.83 14.32 -9.42
N TYR A 64 -2.82 14.89 -8.74
CA TYR A 64 -4.09 14.19 -8.49
C TYR A 64 -4.93 14.02 -9.76
N LEU A 65 -4.92 15.00 -10.70
CA LEU A 65 -5.55 14.83 -12.01
C LEU A 65 -4.90 13.70 -12.81
N ALA A 66 -3.57 13.62 -12.80
CA ALA A 66 -2.87 12.52 -13.46
C ALA A 66 -3.21 11.17 -12.84
N LEU A 67 -3.25 11.08 -11.50
CA LEU A 67 -3.64 9.86 -10.80
C LEU A 67 -5.05 9.41 -11.17
N GLN A 68 -6.02 10.35 -11.18
CA GLN A 68 -7.39 10.08 -11.62
C GLN A 68 -7.44 9.68 -13.09
N GLY A 69 -6.64 10.30 -13.95
CA GLY A 69 -6.48 9.94 -15.37
C GLY A 69 -6.05 8.49 -15.53
N CYS A 70 -4.98 8.08 -14.83
CA CYS A 70 -4.52 6.69 -14.79
C CYS A 70 -5.62 5.72 -14.30
N GLN A 71 -6.35 6.07 -13.24
CA GLN A 71 -7.43 5.23 -12.70
C GLN A 71 -8.62 5.08 -13.66
N THR A 72 -8.82 6.05 -14.55
CA THR A 72 -9.93 6.10 -15.53
C THR A 72 -9.48 5.72 -16.95
N ASN A 73 -8.29 5.15 -17.11
CA ASN A 73 -7.68 4.78 -18.39
C ASN A 73 -7.46 5.96 -19.36
N ARG A 74 -7.37 7.20 -18.86
CA ARG A 74 -6.99 8.40 -19.61
C ARG A 74 -5.48 8.64 -19.52
N PHE A 75 -4.71 7.67 -20.02
CA PHE A 75 -3.27 7.64 -19.83
C PHE A 75 -2.53 8.78 -20.53
N GLU A 76 -2.93 9.15 -21.75
CA GLU A 76 -2.30 10.25 -22.49
C GLU A 76 -2.39 11.57 -21.73
N GLU A 77 -3.58 11.90 -21.22
CA GLU A 77 -3.80 13.09 -20.38
C GLU A 77 -2.99 13.03 -19.08
N ALA A 78 -2.94 11.85 -18.44
CA ALA A 78 -2.15 11.66 -17.24
C ALA A 78 -0.65 11.86 -17.50
N ASP A 79 -0.14 11.30 -18.60
CA ASP A 79 1.26 11.39 -18.99
C ASP A 79 1.67 12.85 -19.29
N GLU A 80 0.80 13.63 -19.94
CA GLU A 80 1.02 15.07 -20.15
C GLU A 80 1.11 15.86 -18.83
N LEU A 81 0.23 15.57 -17.88
CA LEU A 81 0.21 16.20 -16.55
C LEU A 81 1.44 15.83 -15.73
N LEU A 82 1.88 14.56 -15.77
CA LEU A 82 3.08 14.08 -15.09
C LEU A 82 4.35 14.67 -15.71
N ALA A 83 4.42 14.80 -17.04
CA ALA A 83 5.54 15.43 -17.73
C ALA A 83 5.75 16.89 -17.29
N GLN A 84 4.66 17.63 -17.04
CA GLN A 84 4.72 18.99 -16.49
C GLN A 84 5.25 19.05 -15.05
N LEU A 85 5.21 17.93 -14.33
CA LEU A 85 5.81 17.77 -12.99
C LEU A 85 7.28 17.32 -13.04
N GLY A 86 7.85 17.14 -14.24
CA GLY A 86 9.20 16.62 -14.44
C GLY A 86 9.30 15.09 -14.33
N LEU A 87 8.18 14.38 -14.30
CA LEU A 87 8.15 12.92 -14.28
C LEU A 87 8.22 12.40 -15.72
N SER A 88 9.19 11.53 -15.99
CA SER A 88 9.48 11.02 -17.34
C SER A 88 9.07 9.55 -17.54
N ALA A 89 8.70 8.86 -16.46
CA ALA A 89 8.35 7.45 -16.48
C ALA A 89 7.26 7.13 -15.47
N ARG A 90 6.48 6.10 -15.77
CA ARG A 90 5.55 5.44 -14.84
C ARG A 90 5.65 3.93 -15.01
N LEU A 91 5.21 3.21 -13.99
CA LEU A 91 5.06 1.76 -14.09
C LEU A 91 3.99 1.44 -15.14
N ALA A 92 4.30 0.47 -16.00
CA ALA A 92 3.39 -0.01 -17.03
C ALA A 92 2.33 -0.92 -16.39
N ASP A 93 1.11 -0.93 -16.92
CA ASP A 93 0.00 -1.74 -16.38
C ASP A 93 0.31 -3.25 -16.44
N GLU A 94 1.17 -3.64 -17.39
CA GLU A 94 1.65 -5.00 -17.60
C GLU A 94 2.35 -5.59 -16.37
N ILE A 95 2.82 -4.75 -15.44
CA ILE A 95 3.42 -5.20 -14.17
C ILE A 95 2.44 -6.06 -13.34
N TRP A 96 1.13 -5.88 -13.54
CA TRP A 96 0.09 -6.64 -12.86
C TRP A 96 -0.49 -7.77 -13.70
N ALA A 97 -0.22 -7.79 -15.01
CA ALA A 97 -0.89 -8.67 -15.96
C ALA A 97 -0.21 -10.03 -16.12
N GLN A 98 1.07 -10.15 -15.73
CA GLN A 98 1.87 -11.33 -15.99
C GLN A 98 2.21 -12.07 -14.70
N SER A 99 1.80 -13.33 -14.60
CA SER A 99 2.43 -14.27 -13.69
C SER A 99 3.90 -14.43 -14.13
N CYS A 100 4.83 -13.95 -13.34
CA CYS A 100 6.25 -14.13 -13.63
C CYS A 100 6.63 -15.59 -13.32
N SER A 101 6.92 -16.37 -14.36
CA SER A 101 7.47 -17.73 -14.23
C SER A 101 9.00 -17.74 -14.23
N GLN A 102 9.64 -16.57 -14.30
CA GLN A 102 11.09 -16.48 -14.25
C GLN A 102 11.56 -16.77 -12.82
N PRO A 103 12.68 -17.49 -12.66
CA PRO A 103 13.25 -17.71 -11.34
C PRO A 103 13.62 -16.37 -10.71
N LYS A 104 13.36 -16.24 -9.41
CA LYS A 104 13.79 -15.09 -8.62
C LYS A 104 15.31 -14.91 -8.77
N PRO A 105 15.81 -13.69 -9.10
CA PRO A 105 17.24 -13.44 -9.15
C PRO A 105 17.90 -13.78 -7.82
N ALA A 106 19.12 -14.34 -7.85
CA ALA A 106 19.84 -14.77 -6.65
C ALA A 106 20.07 -13.62 -5.65
N GLU A 107 20.12 -12.38 -6.12
CA GLU A 107 20.32 -11.18 -5.30
C GLU A 107 19.02 -10.42 -4.95
N PHE A 108 17.85 -11.00 -5.22
CA PHE A 108 16.58 -10.34 -4.89
C PHE A 108 16.24 -10.51 -3.40
N PHE A 109 15.98 -9.41 -2.72
CA PHE A 109 15.94 -9.36 -1.25
C PHE A 109 14.58 -9.71 -0.62
N ALA A 110 13.59 -10.13 -1.43
CA ALA A 110 12.24 -10.43 -0.95
C ALA A 110 11.84 -11.87 -1.27
N ASP A 111 11.42 -12.62 -0.25
CA ASP A 111 10.85 -13.97 -0.37
C ASP A 111 9.36 -13.96 -0.11
N VAL A 112 8.64 -14.87 -0.78
CA VAL A 112 7.20 -15.07 -0.59
C VAL A 112 7.00 -16.47 -0.06
N LEU A 113 6.36 -16.58 1.10
CA LEU A 113 6.06 -17.85 1.75
C LEU A 113 4.56 -18.10 1.76
N ASP A 114 4.11 -18.97 0.87
CA ASP A 114 2.73 -19.46 0.91
C ASP A 114 2.54 -20.39 2.11
N ASN A 115 1.50 -20.16 2.89
CA ASN A 115 1.20 -20.94 4.11
C ASN A 115 2.33 -20.93 5.14
N GLY A 116 3.11 -19.84 5.23
CA GLY A 116 4.19 -19.73 6.22
C GLY A 116 3.67 -19.81 7.66
N LEU A 117 2.49 -19.26 7.93
CA LEU A 117 1.85 -19.28 9.25
C LEU A 117 0.68 -20.28 9.30
N SER A 118 0.40 -20.80 10.50
CA SER A 118 -0.71 -21.76 10.67
C SER A 118 -2.06 -21.11 10.37
N ALA A 119 -2.94 -21.82 9.67
CA ALA A 119 -4.27 -21.32 9.32
C ALA A 119 -5.06 -20.88 10.57
N GLY A 120 -4.99 -21.64 11.67
CA GLY A 120 -5.70 -21.30 12.91
C GLY A 120 -5.22 -19.99 13.56
N LEU A 121 -3.93 -19.68 13.48
CA LEU A 121 -3.38 -18.41 13.95
C LEU A 121 -3.89 -17.25 13.09
N LEU A 122 -3.89 -17.43 11.77
CA LEU A 122 -4.39 -16.42 10.83
C LEU A 122 -5.90 -16.20 10.97
N GLU A 123 -6.71 -17.24 11.21
CA GLU A 123 -8.15 -17.09 11.49
C GLU A 123 -8.40 -16.22 12.73
N ARG A 124 -7.66 -16.46 13.81
CA ARG A 124 -7.77 -15.67 15.03
C ARG A 124 -7.36 -14.21 14.81
N ALA A 125 -6.27 -13.99 14.06
CA ALA A 125 -5.82 -12.64 13.71
C ALA A 125 -6.87 -11.91 12.85
N ARG A 126 -7.48 -12.59 11.88
CA ARG A 126 -8.57 -12.04 11.07
C ARG A 126 -9.78 -11.67 11.90
N GLU A 127 -10.20 -12.53 12.83
CA GLU A 127 -11.35 -12.24 13.69
C GLU A 127 -11.10 -11.02 14.57
N ALA A 128 -9.88 -10.89 15.12
CA ALA A 128 -9.49 -9.73 15.93
C ALA A 128 -9.38 -8.42 15.12
N LEU A 129 -9.05 -8.51 13.83
CA LEU A 129 -8.85 -7.38 12.91
C LEU A 129 -9.94 -7.27 11.84
N LYS A 130 -11.12 -7.86 12.07
CA LYS A 130 -12.23 -7.72 11.12
C LYS A 130 -12.66 -6.26 11.01
N PRO A 131 -13.27 -5.83 9.89
CA PRO A 131 -13.68 -4.43 9.69
C PRO A 131 -14.52 -3.83 10.81
N GLU A 132 -15.30 -4.67 11.52
CA GLU A 132 -16.17 -4.26 12.62
C GLU A 132 -15.49 -4.33 14.01
N SER A 133 -14.20 -4.65 14.07
CA SER A 133 -13.44 -4.68 15.32
C SER A 133 -13.31 -3.28 15.92
N SER A 134 -13.32 -3.19 17.26
CA SER A 134 -13.08 -1.93 17.96
C SER A 134 -11.67 -1.38 17.71
N TYR A 135 -10.73 -2.24 17.31
CA TYR A 135 -9.35 -1.86 16.98
C TYR A 135 -9.27 -0.60 16.11
N TRP A 136 -10.09 -0.49 15.06
CA TRP A 136 -10.04 0.64 14.13
C TRP A 136 -10.47 1.97 14.76
N GLU A 137 -11.50 1.93 15.61
CA GLU A 137 -11.99 3.10 16.34
C GLU A 137 -11.02 3.48 17.47
N ASP A 138 -10.59 2.49 18.25
CA ASP A 138 -9.66 2.66 19.37
C ASP A 138 -8.33 3.30 18.93
N HIS A 139 -7.89 3.00 17.71
CA HIS A 139 -6.66 3.56 17.14
C HIS A 139 -6.88 4.71 16.16
N ARG A 140 -8.14 5.18 16.02
CA ARG A 140 -8.50 6.30 15.13
C ARG A 140 -7.96 6.12 13.71
N TYR A 141 -7.97 4.89 13.19
CA TYR A 141 -7.33 4.55 11.92
C TYR A 141 -7.89 5.34 10.72
N HIS A 142 -9.16 5.74 10.78
CA HIS A 142 -9.83 6.53 9.75
C HIS A 142 -9.81 8.05 9.98
N ASP A 143 -9.08 8.54 10.98
CA ASP A 143 -8.99 9.97 11.25
C ASP A 143 -8.02 10.66 10.29
N GLU A 144 -8.53 11.55 9.46
CA GLU A 144 -7.75 12.31 8.48
C GLU A 144 -6.66 13.20 9.10
N ASN A 145 -6.74 13.47 10.41
CA ASN A 145 -5.75 14.28 11.13
C ASN A 145 -4.65 13.43 11.77
N LEU A 146 -4.73 12.10 11.70
CA LEU A 146 -3.72 11.19 12.22
C LEU A 146 -2.85 10.68 11.06
N ALA A 147 -1.58 11.07 11.05
CA ALA A 147 -0.69 10.76 9.91
C ALA A 147 -0.30 9.28 9.84
N PHE A 148 -0.04 8.63 10.97
CA PHE A 148 0.39 7.24 11.09
C PHE A 148 0.43 6.80 12.56
N TYR A 149 0.22 5.52 12.84
CA TYR A 149 0.54 4.91 14.13
C TYR A 149 1.05 3.48 13.93
N SER A 150 1.82 3.01 14.91
CA SER A 150 2.39 1.67 14.97
C SER A 150 2.59 1.25 16.43
N HIS A 151 2.80 -0.05 16.65
CA HIS A 151 3.06 -0.64 17.96
C HIS A 151 4.45 -1.27 17.99
N ALA A 152 5.16 -1.06 19.09
CA ALA A 152 6.38 -1.79 19.37
C ALA A 152 6.04 -3.04 20.20
N HIS A 153 6.51 -4.20 19.73
CA HIS A 153 6.46 -5.48 20.42
C HIS A 153 7.86 -5.86 20.89
N LEU A 154 7.99 -6.23 22.17
CA LEU A 154 9.22 -6.78 22.72
C LEU A 154 9.21 -8.28 22.55
N MET A 155 10.25 -8.79 21.89
CA MET A 155 10.44 -10.20 21.62
C MET A 155 10.29 -11.06 22.89
N GLY A 156 9.41 -12.06 22.85
CA GLY A 156 9.13 -13.01 23.95
C GLY A 156 8.06 -12.55 24.94
N GLN A 157 7.24 -11.56 24.59
CA GLN A 157 6.14 -11.05 25.42
C GLN A 157 4.80 -11.10 24.67
N GLU A 158 4.12 -12.25 24.66
CA GLU A 158 2.84 -12.38 23.97
C GLU A 158 1.67 -11.91 24.83
N GLU A 159 1.10 -10.75 24.53
CA GLU A 159 -0.12 -10.25 25.20
C GLU A 159 -1.35 -10.33 24.28
N HIS A 160 -1.14 -10.19 22.97
CA HIS A 160 -2.17 -10.11 21.96
C HIS A 160 -1.93 -11.05 20.78
N ILE A 161 -2.97 -11.28 19.98
CA ILE A 161 -2.91 -12.17 18.82
C ILE A 161 -1.84 -11.76 17.80
N ILE A 162 -1.53 -10.46 17.69
CA ILE A 162 -0.49 -9.98 16.78
C ILE A 162 0.90 -10.29 17.30
N ASP A 163 1.10 -10.26 18.62
CA ASP A 163 2.36 -10.69 19.24
C ASP A 163 2.58 -12.18 18.98
N GLU A 164 1.53 -13.00 19.08
CA GLU A 164 1.60 -14.43 18.70
C GLU A 164 1.96 -14.62 17.21
N VAL A 165 1.45 -13.77 16.31
CA VAL A 165 1.83 -13.77 14.89
C VAL A 165 3.30 -13.42 14.72
N ILE A 166 3.78 -12.39 15.40
CA ILE A 166 5.17 -11.95 15.33
C ILE A 166 6.12 -13.04 15.86
N GLU A 167 5.78 -13.68 16.98
CA GLU A 167 6.58 -14.77 17.53
C GLU A 167 6.60 -16.00 16.61
N ALA A 168 5.48 -16.29 15.94
CA ALA A 168 5.42 -17.37 14.95
C ALA A 168 6.28 -17.09 13.70
N LEU A 169 6.61 -15.84 13.40
CA LEU A 169 7.53 -15.47 12.31
C LEU A 169 9.01 -15.61 12.69
N ARG A 170 9.34 -15.64 13.99
CA ARG A 170 10.73 -15.68 14.47
C ARG A 170 11.54 -16.88 13.93
N PRO A 171 11.02 -18.11 13.85
CA PRO A 171 11.75 -19.22 13.24
C PRO A 171 12.08 -18.97 11.76
N MET A 172 11.20 -18.30 11.02
CA MET A 172 11.43 -17.96 9.62
C MET A 172 12.54 -16.91 9.49
N LEU A 173 12.56 -15.91 10.38
CA LEU A 173 13.66 -14.95 10.44
C LEU A 173 15.02 -15.63 10.65
N ALA A 174 15.07 -16.65 11.51
CA ALA A 174 16.28 -17.44 11.74
C ALA A 174 16.73 -18.23 10.50
N GLU A 175 15.81 -18.62 9.63
CA GLU A 175 16.11 -19.31 8.37
C GLU A 175 16.62 -18.34 7.31
N VAL A 176 15.94 -17.21 7.10
CA VAL A 176 16.26 -16.26 6.01
C VAL A 176 17.42 -15.34 6.35
N ALA A 177 17.59 -15.00 7.64
CA ALA A 177 18.60 -14.06 8.09
C ALA A 177 19.21 -14.48 9.45
N PRO A 178 19.87 -15.65 9.51
CA PRO A 178 20.40 -16.22 10.75
C PRO A 178 21.39 -15.30 11.49
N HIS A 179 22.11 -14.47 10.73
CA HIS A 179 23.13 -13.55 11.25
C HIS A 179 22.54 -12.38 12.04
N ILE A 180 21.27 -12.02 11.83
CA ILE A 180 20.59 -10.95 12.58
C ILE A 180 19.52 -11.49 13.54
N ALA A 181 18.99 -12.69 13.32
CA ALA A 181 17.86 -13.23 14.08
C ALA A 181 18.08 -13.24 15.59
N SER A 182 19.32 -13.52 16.05
CA SER A 182 19.68 -13.51 17.47
C SER A 182 19.79 -12.11 18.09
N SER A 183 19.92 -11.06 17.26
CA SER A 183 20.05 -9.67 17.69
C SER A 183 18.74 -8.89 17.65
N VAL A 184 17.69 -9.45 17.03
CA VAL A 184 16.36 -8.83 16.98
C VAL A 184 15.69 -8.95 18.34
N THR A 185 15.47 -7.80 18.98
CA THR A 185 14.85 -7.70 20.31
C THR A 185 13.46 -7.05 20.25
N THR A 186 13.14 -6.39 19.15
CA THR A 186 11.87 -5.67 18.97
C THR A 186 11.32 -5.88 17.58
N ALA A 187 10.00 -5.86 17.46
CA ALA A 187 9.30 -5.71 16.19
C ALA A 187 8.41 -4.47 16.27
N GLU A 188 8.28 -3.78 15.15
CA GLU A 188 7.26 -2.75 14.98
C GLU A 188 6.17 -3.34 14.07
N TRP A 189 4.91 -3.13 14.42
CA TRP A 189 3.81 -3.59 13.60
C TRP A 189 2.70 -2.55 13.50
N TRP A 190 2.00 -2.61 12.39
CA TRP A 190 0.76 -1.88 12.14
C TRP A 190 -0.08 -2.72 11.17
N VAL A 191 -1.37 -2.44 11.11
CA VAL A 191 -2.29 -3.15 10.21
C VAL A 191 -2.96 -2.12 9.32
N HIS A 192 -3.08 -2.46 8.05
CA HIS A 192 -3.83 -1.65 7.10
C HIS A 192 -5.15 -2.30 6.74
N GLN A 193 -6.23 -1.54 6.92
CA GLN A 193 -7.49 -1.79 6.25
C GLN A 193 -7.59 -0.87 5.04
N ARG A 194 -8.06 -1.42 3.91
CA ARG A 194 -8.42 -0.66 2.72
C ARG A 194 -9.94 -0.73 2.53
N GLY A 195 -10.60 0.42 2.63
CA GLY A 195 -12.03 0.56 2.36
C GLY A 195 -12.39 0.25 0.90
N ARG A 196 -13.68 0.03 0.62
CA ARG A 196 -14.18 -0.20 -0.75
C ARG A 196 -14.04 1.03 -1.66
N ASP A 197 -13.82 2.19 -1.04
CA ASP A 197 -13.67 3.54 -1.57
C ASP A 197 -12.22 4.05 -1.47
N GLN A 198 -11.31 3.28 -0.87
CA GLN A 198 -9.89 3.65 -0.74
C GLN A 198 -9.05 2.94 -1.81
N TRP A 199 -8.81 3.66 -2.92
CA TRP A 199 -8.17 3.12 -4.12
C TRP A 199 -6.72 3.57 -4.30
N HIS A 200 -6.21 4.38 -3.39
CA HIS A 200 -4.85 4.91 -3.47
C HIS A 200 -3.87 3.87 -2.92
N GLY A 201 -2.91 3.45 -3.74
CA GLY A 201 -1.74 2.69 -3.27
C GLY A 201 -0.87 3.56 -2.35
N HIS A 202 0.07 2.93 -1.64
CA HIS A 202 1.12 3.72 -1.01
C HIS A 202 2.08 4.23 -2.09
N PRO A 203 2.63 5.44 -1.94
CA PRO A 203 3.84 5.81 -2.67
C PRO A 203 4.91 4.75 -2.49
N LEU A 204 5.73 4.52 -3.52
CA LEU A 204 6.93 3.71 -3.36
C LEU A 204 7.84 4.39 -2.33
N HIS A 205 8.28 3.62 -1.35
CA HIS A 205 9.15 4.08 -0.27
C HIS A 205 10.04 2.95 0.22
N PHE A 206 11.06 3.31 0.97
CA PHE A 206 11.82 2.39 1.79
C PHE A 206 11.25 2.42 3.21
N ASP A 207 11.28 1.29 3.92
CA ASP A 207 10.91 1.21 5.33
C ASP A 207 11.99 1.86 6.20
N THR A 208 12.19 3.16 6.06
CA THR A 208 13.20 3.93 6.80
C THR A 208 12.48 4.89 7.75
N ASN A 209 13.07 5.18 8.90
CA ASN A 209 12.63 6.28 9.75
C ASN A 209 12.82 7.61 9.02
N GLU A 210 11.82 8.02 8.25
CA GLU A 210 11.88 9.20 7.39
C GLU A 210 12.07 10.49 8.19
N GLN A 211 11.49 10.56 9.39
CA GLN A 211 11.64 11.72 10.27
C GLN A 211 13.11 11.87 10.70
N LEU A 212 13.74 10.79 11.17
CA LEU A 212 15.15 10.79 11.55
C LEU A 212 16.05 11.10 10.34
N LEU A 213 15.75 10.51 9.18
CA LEU A 213 16.50 10.78 7.95
C LEU A 213 16.44 12.26 7.57
N ARG A 214 15.25 12.87 7.67
CA ARG A 214 15.02 14.28 7.37
C ARG A 214 15.69 15.20 8.37
N ASP A 215 15.50 14.95 9.66
CA ASP A 215 16.05 15.76 10.75
C ASP A 215 17.58 15.72 10.77
N SER A 216 18.15 14.54 10.47
CA SER A 216 19.60 14.34 10.34
C SER A 216 20.17 14.80 8.99
N ARG A 217 19.33 15.31 8.07
CA ARG A 217 19.73 15.70 6.70
C ARG A 217 20.48 14.59 5.95
N GLY A 218 20.03 13.35 6.11
CA GLY A 218 20.61 12.17 5.47
C GLY A 218 21.84 11.60 6.17
N SER A 219 22.28 12.15 7.31
CA SER A 219 23.45 11.63 8.04
C SER A 219 23.13 10.43 8.93
N CYS A 220 21.85 10.21 9.26
CA CYS A 220 21.40 9.10 10.07
C CYS A 220 20.29 8.34 9.34
N VAL A 221 20.50 7.04 9.13
CA VAL A 221 19.54 6.14 8.51
C VAL A 221 19.20 5.07 9.53
N GLN A 222 17.92 4.85 9.76
CA GLN A 222 17.42 3.76 10.60
C GLN A 222 16.31 3.05 9.83
N HIS A 223 16.38 1.73 9.77
CA HIS A 223 15.43 0.88 9.06
C HIS A 223 15.33 -0.47 9.82
N PRO A 224 14.26 -1.26 9.63
CA PRO A 224 14.19 -2.58 10.21
C PRO A 224 15.24 -3.49 9.56
N ALA A 225 15.67 -4.51 10.30
CA ALA A 225 16.60 -5.50 9.77
C ALA A 225 15.93 -6.39 8.71
N VAL A 226 14.64 -6.67 8.90
CA VAL A 226 13.74 -7.35 7.95
C VAL A 226 12.36 -6.74 8.08
N SER A 227 11.70 -6.51 6.95
CA SER A 227 10.27 -6.17 6.88
C SER A 227 9.48 -7.40 6.44
N THR A 228 8.31 -7.63 7.05
CA THR A 228 7.41 -8.73 6.68
C THR A 228 6.00 -8.20 6.49
N VAL A 229 5.33 -8.64 5.42
CA VAL A 229 3.91 -8.37 5.17
C VAL A 229 3.13 -9.66 5.33
N VAL A 230 2.19 -9.68 6.27
CA VAL A 230 1.27 -10.81 6.46
C VAL A 230 -0.07 -10.46 5.84
N TYR A 231 -0.47 -11.22 4.82
CA TYR A 231 -1.78 -11.06 4.20
C TYR A 231 -2.84 -11.79 5.02
N LEU A 232 -3.80 -11.04 5.56
CA LEU A 232 -4.90 -11.60 6.35
C LEU A 232 -6.16 -11.87 5.51
N CYS A 233 -6.26 -11.35 4.29
CA CYS A 233 -7.45 -11.50 3.45
C CYS A 233 -7.07 -11.83 2.00
N ASP A 234 -7.57 -12.96 1.48
CA ASP A 234 -7.26 -13.45 0.13
C ASP A 234 -8.24 -12.94 -0.96
N ASP A 235 -9.40 -12.41 -0.55
CA ASP A 235 -10.59 -12.36 -1.40
C ASP A 235 -10.97 -10.97 -1.93
N SER A 236 -10.10 -9.97 -1.82
CA SER A 236 -10.43 -8.66 -2.39
C SER A 236 -9.76 -8.46 -3.74
N PRO A 237 -10.50 -8.60 -4.87
CA PRO A 237 -10.00 -8.25 -6.20
C PRO A 237 -9.69 -6.74 -6.34
N ARG A 238 -9.77 -5.96 -5.26
CA ARG A 238 -9.53 -4.51 -5.22
C ARG A 238 -8.23 -4.14 -4.52
N PHE A 239 -7.57 -5.06 -3.82
CA PHE A 239 -6.30 -4.77 -3.16
C PHE A 239 -5.16 -5.14 -4.12
N GLY A 240 -4.37 -4.14 -4.51
CA GLY A 240 -3.18 -4.37 -5.31
C GLY A 240 -2.14 -5.14 -4.49
N PRO A 241 -1.39 -6.07 -5.10
CA PRO A 241 -0.32 -6.76 -4.40
C PRO A 241 0.79 -5.79 -4.00
N THR A 242 1.59 -6.15 -3.00
CA THR A 242 2.81 -5.41 -2.69
C THR A 242 3.77 -5.50 -3.87
N LEU A 243 4.18 -4.34 -4.39
CA LEU A 243 5.22 -4.25 -5.40
C LEU A 243 6.57 -4.03 -4.73
N VAL A 244 7.49 -4.96 -4.94
CA VAL A 244 8.89 -4.83 -4.52
C VAL A 244 9.74 -4.71 -5.78
N THR A 245 10.63 -3.72 -5.80
CA THR A 245 11.61 -3.52 -6.87
C THR A 245 13.01 -3.78 -6.36
N ASP A 246 13.92 -4.17 -7.24
CA ASP A 246 15.35 -4.35 -6.95
C ASP A 246 16.15 -3.04 -7.05
N GLN A 247 15.46 -1.89 -7.06
CA GLN A 247 16.09 -0.58 -7.14
C GLN A 247 17.10 -0.41 -5.99
N ARG A 248 18.36 -0.21 -6.35
CA ARG A 248 19.49 0.07 -5.45
C ARG A 248 19.89 1.54 -5.53
#